data_AF-A0A6G1SUB1-F1
#
_entry.id   AF-A0A6G1SUB1-F1
#
_cell.length_a   1.000
_cell.length_b   1.000
_cell.length_c   1.000
_cell.angle_alpha   90.00
_cell.angle_beta   90.00
_cell.angle_gamma   90.00
#
_symmetry.space_group_name_H-M   'P 1'
#
loop_
_entity.id
_entity.type
_entity.pdbx_description
1 polymer ?
#
loop_
_entity_poly.entity_id
_entity_poly.type
_entity_poly.pdbx_seq_one_letter_code
_entity_poly.pdbx_strand_id
1 'polypeptide(L)'
;MAQQPTFAEGHEHTEDCARLYAEWKRYHVVVMDSRGQFPRDQRLLAHREREMLERQLRAIGCSGEALRRIERDAEIAEHGRSLI
;
A
#
# COMPACT_ATOMS: atom_id res chain seq x y z
N MET A 1 10.92 20.68 0.00
CA MET A 1 10.18 20.38 1.24
C MET A 1 9.18 19.27 0.92
N ALA A 2 9.45 18.05 1.34
CA ALA A 2 8.56 16.92 1.10
C ALA A 2 7.37 17.01 2.07
N GLN A 3 6.18 17.26 1.53
CA GLN A 3 4.93 17.25 2.30
C GLN A 3 4.74 15.82 2.84
N GLN A 4 4.82 15.68 4.17
CA GLN A 4 4.57 14.42 4.85
C GLN A 4 3.10 14.03 4.59
N PRO A 5 2.79 12.74 4.35
CA PRO A 5 1.41 12.32 4.24
C PRO A 5 0.70 12.72 5.54
N THR A 6 -0.44 13.40 5.43
CA THR A 6 -1.30 13.71 6.57
C THR A 6 -1.92 12.42 7.08
N PHE A 7 -1.19 11.74 7.96
CA PHE A 7 -1.76 10.75 8.87
C PHE A 7 -2.72 11.50 9.82
N ALA A 8 -3.76 10.84 10.32
CA ALA A 8 -4.45 11.38 11.49
C ALA A 8 -3.40 11.46 12.61
N GLU A 9 -3.00 12.68 12.99
CA GLU A 9 -2.02 12.92 14.05
C GLU A 9 -2.47 12.15 15.31
N GLY A 10 -1.71 11.12 15.69
CA GLY A 10 -1.98 10.29 16.88
C GLY A 10 -2.66 8.93 16.63
N HIS A 11 -2.79 8.45 15.39
CA HIS A 11 -3.20 7.05 15.17
C HIS A 11 -2.04 6.08 15.42
N GLU A 12 -2.16 5.24 16.45
CA GLU A 12 -1.23 4.14 16.68
C GLU A 12 -1.51 3.02 15.65
N HIS A 13 -0.51 2.66 14.84
CA HIS A 13 -0.63 1.56 13.89
C HIS A 13 -0.79 0.23 14.65
N THR A 14 -2.03 -0.14 14.91
CA THR A 14 -2.40 -1.40 15.54
C THR A 14 -2.09 -2.59 14.63
N GLU A 15 -2.11 -3.81 15.19
CA GLU A 15 -1.95 -5.06 14.44
C GLU A 15 -2.95 -5.17 13.27
N ASP A 16 -4.12 -4.55 13.38
CA ASP A 16 -5.11 -4.47 12.30
C ASP A 16 -4.67 -3.59 11.12
N CYS A 17 -3.99 -2.45 11.34
CA CYS A 17 -3.43 -1.68 10.22
C CYS A 17 -2.36 -2.49 9.48
N ALA A 18 -1.50 -3.21 10.21
CA ALA A 18 -0.47 -4.05 9.60
C ALA A 18 -1.08 -5.20 8.78
N ARG A 19 -2.12 -5.86 9.32
CA ARG A 19 -2.83 -6.95 8.63
C ARG A 19 -3.54 -6.47 7.36
N LEU A 20 -4.29 -5.37 7.44
CA LEU A 20 -4.98 -4.78 6.29
C LEU A 20 -4.01 -4.28 5.23
N TYR A 21 -2.89 -3.67 5.65
CA TYR A 21 -1.84 -3.24 4.74
C TYR A 21 -1.17 -4.42 4.03
N ALA A 22 -0.87 -5.51 4.75
CA ALA A 22 -0.28 -6.71 4.15
C ALA A 22 -1.17 -7.30 3.05
N GLU A 23 -2.48 -7.34 3.28
CA GLU A 23 -3.47 -7.76 2.28
C GLU A 23 -3.53 -6.78 1.10
N TRP A 24 -3.58 -5.47 1.38
CA TRP A 24 -3.59 -4.41 0.37
C TRP A 24 -2.35 -4.49 -0.54
N LYS A 25 -1.18 -4.73 0.04
CA LYS A 25 0.11 -4.83 -0.66
C LYS A 25 0.12 -5.98 -1.68
N ARG A 26 -0.51 -7.12 -1.35
CA ARG A 26 -0.61 -8.26 -2.29
C ARG A 26 -1.33 -7.86 -3.58
N TYR A 27 -2.46 -7.17 -3.47
CA TYR A 27 -3.19 -6.68 -4.65
C TYR A 27 -2.49 -5.52 -5.33
N HIS A 28 -1.78 -4.67 -4.58
CA HIS A 28 -1.01 -3.56 -5.13
C HIS A 28 0.09 -4.06 -6.11
N VAL A 29 0.77 -5.15 -5.79
CA VAL A 29 1.77 -5.77 -6.69
C VAL A 29 1.15 -6.17 -8.02
N VAL A 30 -0.05 -6.77 -8.01
CA VAL A 30 -0.78 -7.17 -9.22
C VAL A 30 -1.23 -5.94 -10.03
N VAL A 31 -1.69 -4.88 -9.35
CA VAL A 31 -2.09 -3.63 -10.01
C VAL A 31 -0.91 -2.94 -10.70
N MET A 32 0.23 -2.89 -10.02
CA MET A 32 1.47 -2.27 -10.51
C MET A 32 2.24 -3.13 -11.51
N ASP A 33 1.75 -4.33 -11.84
CA ASP A 33 2.37 -5.18 -12.85
C ASP A 33 2.40 -4.50 -14.22
N SER A 34 3.57 -3.96 -14.54
CA SER A 34 3.90 -3.35 -15.83
C SER A 34 4.42 -4.37 -16.84
N ARG A 35 4.79 -5.57 -16.38
CA ARG A 35 5.34 -6.65 -17.21
C ARG A 35 4.26 -7.49 -17.90
N GLY A 36 2.99 -7.30 -17.55
CA GLY A 36 1.87 -8.03 -18.14
C GLY A 36 1.83 -9.51 -17.72
N GLN A 37 2.37 -9.84 -16.55
CA GLN A 37 2.34 -11.18 -15.96
C GLN A 37 0.91 -11.58 -15.57
N PHE A 38 0.07 -10.59 -15.22
CA PHE A 38 -1.31 -10.85 -14.82
C PHE A 38 -2.30 -10.51 -15.94
N PRO A 39 -3.27 -11.40 -16.23
CA PRO A 39 -4.31 -11.13 -17.21
C PRO A 39 -5.21 -9.97 -16.77
N ARG A 40 -5.84 -9.30 -17.74
CA ARG A 40 -6.66 -8.10 -17.51
C ARG A 40 -7.72 -8.30 -16.42
N ASP A 41 -8.41 -9.43 -16.40
CA ASP A 41 -9.46 -9.70 -15.41
C ASP A 41 -8.90 -9.81 -13.99
N GLN A 42 -7.71 -10.40 -13.81
CA GLN A 42 -7.04 -10.43 -12.52
C GLN A 42 -6.60 -9.05 -12.06
N ARG A 43 -6.13 -8.20 -12.98
CA ARG A 43 -5.79 -6.80 -12.66
C ARG A 43 -7.02 -6.00 -12.24
N LEU A 44 -8.15 -6.19 -12.92
CA LEU A 44 -9.42 -5.55 -12.54
C LEU A 44 -9.93 -6.01 -11.17
N LEU A 45 -9.86 -7.31 -10.89
CA LEU A 45 -10.17 -7.85 -9.57
C LEU A 45 -9.25 -7.23 -8.50
N ALA A 46 -7.94 -7.23 -8.73
CA ALA A 46 -6.97 -6.68 -7.81
C ALA A 46 -7.19 -5.18 -7.56
N HIS A 47 -7.56 -4.40 -8.59
CA HIS A 47 -7.95 -3.00 -8.42
C HIS A 47 -9.12 -2.85 -7.45
N ARG A 48 -10.19 -3.63 -7.65
CA ARG A 48 -11.38 -3.58 -6.80
C ARG A 48 -11.08 -3.94 -5.35
N GLU A 49 -10.35 -5.04 -5.13
CA GLU A 49 -9.98 -5.49 -3.78
C GLU A 49 -9.05 -4.48 -3.08
N ARG A 50 -8.08 -3.92 -3.82
CA ARG A 50 -7.19 -2.87 -3.29
C ARG A 50 -7.97 -1.63 -2.86
N GLU A 51 -8.94 -1.17 -3.66
CA GLU A 51 -9.79 -0.02 -3.29
C GLU A 51 -10.67 -0.30 -2.07
N MET A 52 -11.19 -1.53 -1.96
CA MET A 52 -11.98 -1.95 -0.82
C MET A 52 -11.15 -1.95 0.47
N LEU A 53 -9.92 -2.48 0.43
CA LEU A 53 -8.97 -2.45 1.54
C LEU A 53 -8.49 -1.03 1.87
N GLU A 54 -8.29 -0.18 0.86
CA GLU A 54 -7.95 1.24 1.07
C GLU A 54 -9.05 1.97 1.85
N ARG A 55 -10.33 1.67 1.58
CA ARG A 55 -11.45 2.23 2.36
C ARG A 55 -11.43 1.75 3.81
N GLN A 56 -11.11 0.48 4.06
CA GLN A 56 -10.98 -0.05 5.42
C GLN A 56 -9.82 0.60 6.16
N LEU A 57 -8.66 0.74 5.52
CA LEU A 57 -7.51 1.45 6.08
C LEU A 57 -7.88 2.90 6.43
N ARG A 58 -8.58 3.60 5.53
CA ARG A 58 -9.02 4.98 5.78
C ARG A 58 -10.03 5.08 6.92
N ALA A 59 -10.92 4.09 7.06
CA ALA A 59 -11.89 4.07 8.15
C ALA A 59 -11.22 4.02 9.54
N ILE A 60 -10.03 3.44 9.62
CA ILE A 60 -9.22 3.40 10.86
C ILE A 60 -8.13 4.48 10.90
N GLY A 61 -8.07 5.40 9.93
CA GLY A 61 -7.09 6.49 9.90
C GLY A 61 -5.74 6.16 9.24
N CYS A 62 -5.62 4.98 8.61
CA CYS A 62 -4.46 4.51 7.85
C CYS A 62 -4.65 4.76 6.33
N SER A 63 -3.57 4.66 5.54
CA SER A 63 -3.63 4.63 4.06
C SER A 63 -2.57 3.68 3.50
N GLY A 64 -2.98 2.79 2.60
CA GLY A 64 -2.08 1.80 1.99
C GLY A 64 -1.00 2.45 1.13
N GLU A 65 -1.34 3.52 0.41
CA GLU A 65 -0.36 4.26 -0.40
C GLU A 65 0.68 4.99 0.48
N ALA A 66 0.27 5.56 1.60
CA ALA A 66 1.18 6.22 2.52
C ALA A 66 2.13 5.22 3.19
N LEU A 67 1.61 4.06 3.62
CA LEU A 67 2.41 2.97 4.19
C LEU A 67 3.40 2.40 3.16
N ARG A 68 2.96 2.21 1.91
CA ARG A 68 3.85 1.75 0.84
C ARG A 68 4.95 2.75 0.51
N ARG A 69 4.65 4.05 0.59
CA ARG A 69 5.66 5.10 0.42
C ARG A 69 6.73 5.02 1.51
N ILE A 70 6.33 4.92 2.78
CA ILE A 70 7.28 4.77 3.91
C ILE A 70 8.14 3.52 3.71
N GLU A 71 7.52 2.38 3.40
CA GLU A 71 8.24 1.13 3.19
C GLU A 71 9.24 1.25 2.02
N ARG A 72 8.83 1.86 0.91
CA ARG A 72 9.71 2.10 -0.24
C ARG A 72 10.88 3.01 0.11
N ASP A 73 10.64 4.10 0.84
CA ASP A 73 11.69 5.01 1.28
C ASP A 73 12.69 4.30 2.22
N ALA A 74 12.20 3.39 3.09
CA ALA A 74 13.06 2.55 3.93
C ALA A 74 13.88 1.53 3.11
N GLU A 75 13.28 0.85 2.14
CA GLU A 75 13.98 -0.06 1.22
C GLU A 75 15.08 0.67 0.44
N ILE A 76 14.82 1.89 -0.03
CA ILE A 76 15.81 2.71 -0.73
C ILE A 76 16.94 3.12 0.22
N ALA A 77 16.63 3.49 1.47
CA ALA A 77 17.64 3.82 2.47
C ALA A 77 18.52 2.61 2.82
N GLU A 78 17.95 1.41 2.90
CA GLU A 78 18.68 0.19 3.27
C GLU A 78 19.45 -0.44 2.09
N HIS A 79 18.86 -0.44 0.89
CA HIS A 79 19.38 -1.20 -0.26
C HIS A 79 19.79 -0.34 -1.46
N GLY A 80 19.58 0.99 -1.39
CA GLY A 80 19.80 1.91 -2.50
C GLY A 80 18.79 1.81 -3.64
N ARG A 81 17.75 0.97 -3.51
CA ARG A 81 16.67 0.77 -4.50
C ARG A 81 15.42 0.19 -3.84
N SER A 82 14.25 0.39 -4.46
CA SER A 82 13.05 -0.37 -4.07
C SER A 82 13.15 -1.81 -4.57
N LEU A 83 12.63 -2.76 -3.80
CA LEU A 83 12.61 -4.19 -4.18
C LEU A 83 11.33 -4.57 -4.95
N ILE A 84 10.40 -3.63 -5.06
CA ILE A 84 9.08 -3.74 -5.72
C ILE A 84 8.84 -2.46 -6.51
#